data_AF-A0A9W7IAY6-F1
#
_entry.id   AF-A0A9W7IAY6-F1
#
_cell.length_a   1.000
_cell.length_b   1.000
_cell.length_c   1.000
_cell.angle_alpha   90.00
_cell.angle_beta   90.00
_cell.angle_gamma   90.00
#
_symmetry.space_group_name_H-M   'P 1'
#
loop_
_entity.id
_entity.type
_entity.pdbx_description
1 polymer ?
#
loop_
_entity_poly.entity_id
_entity_poly.type
_entity_poly.pdbx_seq_one_letter_code
_entity_poly.pdbx_strand_id
1 'polypeptide(L)'
;MIKSKDGKVGSLHFYKKDSSGHGIVGAQVPLGCALALAQKYSRDKSVTFALYGDGAANQVKLFEALDIYSHWKLPAILVCENNQYGKAIAEWRTEQSSSRCYRLGDFVPGVKVRISWFVEIR
;
A
#
# COMPACT_ATOMS: atom_id res chain seq x y z
N MET A 1 -20.84 -2.84 11.12
CA MET A 1 -19.73 -3.76 11.45
C MET A 1 -19.58 -4.77 10.32
N ILE A 2 -18.49 -4.70 9.55
CA ILE A 2 -18.18 -5.71 8.53
C ILE A 2 -17.61 -6.93 9.30
N LYS A 3 -18.35 -8.03 9.35
CA LYS A 3 -18.00 -9.21 10.15
C LYS A 3 -16.84 -9.98 9.52
N SER A 4 -15.96 -10.51 10.37
CA SER A 4 -15.07 -11.63 10.05
C SER A 4 -15.89 -12.79 9.49
N LYS A 5 -15.39 -13.48 8.44
CA LYS A 5 -16.04 -14.63 7.81
C LYS A 5 -16.23 -15.78 8.80
N ASP A 6 -17.37 -15.83 9.47
CA ASP A 6 -17.72 -16.89 10.45
C ASP A 6 -16.63 -17.11 11.52
N GLY A 7 -15.94 -16.04 11.93
CA GLY A 7 -14.83 -16.11 12.89
C GLY A 7 -13.49 -16.59 12.33
N LYS A 8 -13.37 -16.81 11.02
CA LYS A 8 -12.14 -17.30 10.36
C LYS A 8 -11.09 -16.22 10.10
N VAL A 9 -11.46 -14.94 10.23
CA VAL A 9 -10.57 -13.81 9.97
C VAL A 9 -10.44 -12.97 11.25
N GLY A 10 -9.26 -12.39 11.51
CA GLY A 10 -9.08 -11.54 12.67
C GLY A 10 -10.04 -10.35 12.67
N SER A 11 -10.36 -9.80 13.85
CA SER A 11 -11.35 -8.74 14.03
C SER A 11 -11.10 -7.46 13.21
N LEU A 12 -9.83 -7.20 12.85
CA LEU A 12 -9.41 -6.05 12.04
C LEU A 12 -9.43 -6.32 10.52
N HIS A 13 -9.75 -7.53 10.09
CA HIS A 13 -9.73 -7.91 8.68
C HIS A 13 -11.14 -7.98 8.11
N PHE A 14 -11.38 -7.12 7.11
CA PHE A 14 -12.66 -7.05 6.41
C PHE A 14 -12.82 -8.19 5.41
N TYR A 15 -14.00 -8.79 5.38
CA TYR A 15 -14.36 -9.79 4.38
C TYR A 15 -15.75 -9.52 3.79
N LYS A 16 -15.79 -9.42 2.47
CA LYS A 16 -16.98 -9.43 1.62
C LYS A 16 -16.62 -10.25 0.38
N LYS A 17 -17.62 -10.92 -0.23
CA LYS A 17 -17.43 -11.81 -1.39
C LYS A 17 -16.54 -11.18 -2.49
N ASP A 18 -16.77 -9.90 -2.78
CA ASP A 18 -16.06 -9.17 -3.85
C ASP A 18 -15.05 -8.13 -3.30
N SER A 19 -14.83 -8.08 -1.98
CA SER A 19 -13.92 -7.12 -1.35
C SER A 19 -13.40 -7.66 -0.04
N SER A 20 -12.13 -8.04 0.01
CA SER A 20 -11.50 -8.56 1.23
C SER A 20 -10.18 -7.87 1.50
N GLY A 21 -9.85 -7.69 2.78
CA GLY A 21 -8.57 -7.17 3.22
C GLY A 21 -7.55 -8.30 3.44
N HIS A 22 -6.26 -7.99 3.29
CA HIS A 22 -5.21 -8.98 3.50
C HIS A 22 -4.80 -9.07 4.97
N GLY A 23 -4.50 -10.29 5.42
CA GLY A 23 -3.98 -10.63 6.75
C GLY A 23 -2.55 -10.14 7.04
N ILE A 24 -1.82 -9.82 5.98
CA ILE A 24 -0.36 -9.77 6.00
C ILE A 24 0.06 -8.33 5.69
N VAL A 25 0.88 -7.76 6.59
CA VAL A 25 1.38 -6.40 6.46
C VAL A 25 2.18 -6.26 5.17
N GLY A 26 1.78 -5.32 4.31
CA GLY A 26 2.45 -5.01 3.04
C GLY A 26 2.06 -5.88 1.86
N ALA A 27 1.28 -6.95 2.04
CA ALA A 27 0.88 -7.86 0.95
C ALA A 27 -0.06 -7.22 -0.08
N GLN A 28 -0.76 -6.15 0.30
CA GLN A 28 -1.66 -5.43 -0.59
C GLN A 28 -0.95 -4.67 -1.72
N VAL A 29 0.34 -4.36 -1.57
CA VAL A 29 1.12 -3.64 -2.59
C VAL A 29 1.43 -4.51 -3.81
N PRO A 30 2.03 -5.71 -3.68
CA PRO A 30 2.23 -6.60 -4.83
C PRO A 30 0.90 -7.05 -5.44
N LEU A 31 -0.14 -7.26 -4.63
CA LEU A 31 -1.48 -7.57 -5.14
C LEU A 31 -2.06 -6.41 -5.96
N GLY A 32 -1.91 -5.16 -5.48
CA GLY A 32 -2.31 -3.97 -6.24
C GLY A 32 -1.54 -3.81 -7.55
N CYS A 33 -0.25 -4.15 -7.56
CA CYS A 33 0.53 -4.16 -8.80
C CYS A 33 0.03 -5.25 -9.78
N ALA A 34 -0.30 -6.45 -9.29
CA ALA A 34 -0.87 -7.49 -10.13
C ALA A 34 -2.23 -7.09 -10.72
N LEU A 35 -3.09 -6.41 -9.95
CA LEU A 35 -4.35 -5.86 -10.44
C LEU A 35 -4.13 -4.77 -11.50
N ALA A 36 -3.19 -3.84 -11.26
CA ALA A 36 -2.84 -2.80 -12.22
C ALA A 36 -2.26 -3.37 -13.53
N LEU A 37 -1.50 -4.46 -13.43
CA LEU A 37 -1.06 -5.20 -14.60
C LEU A 37 -2.23 -5.80 -15.38
N ALA A 38 -3.20 -6.41 -14.69
CA ALA A 38 -4.39 -6.96 -15.34
C ALA A 38 -5.25 -5.86 -16.01
N GLN A 39 -5.37 -4.69 -15.38
CA GLN A 39 -6.03 -3.50 -15.96
C GLN A 39 -5.31 -3.06 -17.23
N LYS A 40 -3.97 -2.94 -17.18
CA LYS A 40 -3.15 -2.58 -18.34
C LYS A 40 -3.30 -3.59 -19.47
N TYR A 41 -3.28 -4.88 -19.17
CA TYR A 41 -3.41 -5.95 -20.14
C TYR A 41 -4.79 -5.95 -20.81
N SER A 42 -5.84 -5.71 -20.02
CA SER A 42 -7.23 -5.63 -20.50
C SER A 42 -7.60 -4.28 -21.14
N ARG A 43 -6.66 -3.33 -21.21
CA ARG A 43 -6.90 -1.94 -21.65
C ARG A 43 -8.02 -1.24 -20.87
N ASP A 44 -8.18 -1.62 -19.61
CA ASP A 44 -9.06 -0.91 -18.70
C ASP A 44 -8.45 0.47 -18.37
N LYS A 45 -9.30 1.50 -18.33
CA LYS A 45 -8.92 2.88 -18.00
C LYS A 45 -8.97 3.17 -16.49
N SER A 46 -9.22 2.15 -15.67
CA SER A 46 -9.16 2.26 -14.22
C SER A 46 -7.71 2.34 -13.69
N VAL A 47 -7.58 2.88 -12.48
CA VAL A 47 -6.30 2.99 -11.75
C VAL A 47 -6.44 2.25 -10.43
N THR A 48 -5.44 1.44 -10.07
CA THR A 48 -5.42 0.73 -8.79
C THR A 48 -4.74 1.55 -7.71
N PHE A 49 -5.39 1.71 -6.55
CA PHE A 49 -4.77 2.28 -5.36
C PHE A 49 -4.33 1.17 -4.41
N ALA A 50 -3.07 1.21 -3.96
CA ALA A 50 -2.55 0.29 -2.96
C ALA A 50 -2.04 1.08 -1.75
N LEU A 51 -2.77 0.96 -0.63
CA LEU A 51 -2.49 1.68 0.61
C LEU A 51 -1.65 0.82 1.56
N TYR A 52 -0.62 1.40 2.18
CA TYR A 52 0.22 0.72 3.16
C TYR A 52 0.75 1.71 4.21
N GLY A 53 1.15 1.21 5.38
CA GLY A 53 1.72 2.05 6.44
C GLY A 53 3.24 2.18 6.32
N ASP A 54 3.81 3.19 6.98
CA ASP A 54 5.26 3.38 7.18
C ASP A 54 5.97 2.11 7.66
N GLY A 55 5.43 1.40 8.65
CA GLY A 55 6.01 0.13 9.12
C GLY A 55 5.97 -1.00 8.07
N ALA A 56 5.06 -0.93 7.10
CA ALA A 56 4.99 -1.86 5.98
C ALA A 56 5.94 -1.48 4.82
N ALA A 57 6.37 -0.22 4.75
CA ALA A 57 7.29 0.28 3.74
C ALA A 57 8.66 -0.44 3.75
N ASN A 58 9.05 -0.98 4.92
CA ASN A 58 10.32 -1.68 5.10
C ASN A 58 10.27 -3.17 4.72
N GLN A 59 9.16 -3.66 4.16
CA GLN A 59 9.02 -5.06 3.74
C GLN A 59 9.68 -5.30 2.38
N VAL A 60 10.42 -6.41 2.23
CA VAL A 60 11.06 -6.82 0.95
C VAL A 60 10.06 -6.87 -0.21
N LYS A 61 8.84 -7.37 0.04
CA LYS A 61 7.76 -7.48 -0.95
C LYS A 61 7.41 -6.12 -1.60
N LEU A 62 7.63 -5.03 -0.87
CA LEU A 62 7.35 -3.69 -1.35
C LEU A 62 8.40 -3.24 -2.38
N PHE A 63 9.68 -3.55 -2.12
CA PHE A 63 10.76 -3.28 -3.07
C PHE A 63 10.62 -4.10 -4.36
N GLU A 64 10.28 -5.39 -4.25
CA GLU A 64 10.00 -6.24 -5.41
C GLU A 64 8.81 -5.71 -6.23
N ALA A 65 7.74 -5.27 -5.55
CA ALA A 65 6.58 -4.70 -6.21
C ALA A 65 6.90 -3.35 -6.90
N LEU A 66 7.75 -2.52 -6.30
CA LEU A 66 8.20 -1.25 -6.88
C LEU A 66 9.03 -1.44 -8.15
N ASP A 67 9.90 -2.44 -8.18
CA ASP A 67 10.69 -2.77 -9.36
C ASP A 67 9.75 -3.11 -10.53
N ILE A 68 8.81 -4.05 -10.33
CA ILE A 68 7.81 -4.42 -11.33
C ILE A 68 6.94 -3.21 -11.73
N TYR A 69 6.47 -2.44 -10.74
CA TYR A 69 5.65 -1.25 -10.97
C TYR A 69 6.32 -0.24 -11.90
N SER A 70 7.58 0.08 -11.60
CA SER A 70 8.36 1.07 -12.35
C SER A 70 8.75 0.56 -13.73
N HIS A 71 9.24 -0.68 -13.81
CA HIS A 71 9.71 -1.28 -15.05
C HIS A 71 8.55 -1.44 -16.05
N TRP A 72 7.39 -1.88 -15.58
CA TRP A 72 6.23 -2.11 -16.43
C TRP A 72 5.30 -0.92 -16.55
N LYS A 73 5.59 0.24 -15.93
CA LYS A 73 4.78 1.46 -15.99
C LYS A 73 3.30 1.16 -15.74
N LEU A 74 3.01 0.58 -14.58
CA LEU A 74 1.67 0.11 -14.24
C LEU A 74 0.73 1.28 -13.86
N PRO A 75 -0.58 1.20 -14.17
CA PRO A 75 -1.58 2.19 -13.76
C PRO A 75 -1.96 2.00 -12.29
N ALA A 76 -0.98 2.16 -11.38
CA ALA A 76 -1.19 2.06 -9.94
C ALA A 76 -0.69 3.31 -9.21
N ILE A 77 -1.32 3.62 -8.08
CA ILE A 77 -0.88 4.64 -7.12
C ILE A 77 -0.60 3.95 -5.79
N LEU A 78 0.65 3.99 -5.37
CA LEU A 78 1.11 3.44 -4.11
C LEU A 78 1.04 4.54 -3.04
N VAL A 79 0.22 4.34 -2.02
CA VAL A 79 -0.05 5.34 -0.98
C VAL A 79 0.53 4.87 0.35
N CYS A 80 1.55 5.55 0.82
CA CYS A 80 2.10 5.33 2.16
C CYS A 80 1.42 6.26 3.17
N GLU A 81 0.72 5.70 4.15
CA GLU A 81 0.31 6.41 5.36
C GLU A 81 1.46 6.39 6.36
N ASN A 82 2.06 7.55 6.63
CA ASN A 82 3.15 7.67 7.58
C ASN A 82 2.67 8.45 8.81
N ASN A 83 2.42 7.70 9.89
CA ASN A 83 2.07 8.24 11.20
C ASN A 83 3.26 8.24 12.18
N GLN A 84 4.47 7.90 11.71
CA GLN A 84 5.72 7.79 12.47
C GLN A 84 5.81 6.60 13.45
N TYR A 85 4.90 5.64 13.36
CA TYR A 85 4.84 4.47 14.24
C TYR A 85 4.52 3.18 13.49
N GLY A 86 5.54 2.33 13.35
CA GLY A 86 5.38 0.94 12.95
C GLY A 86 5.00 0.07 14.15
N LYS A 87 3.70 -0.26 14.28
CA LYS A 87 3.16 -0.95 15.47
C LYS A 87 3.41 -0.14 16.74
N ALA A 88 4.27 -0.62 17.65
CA ALA A 88 4.63 0.04 18.91
C ALA A 88 6.02 0.71 18.86
N ILE A 89 6.65 0.73 17.67
CA ILE A 89 8.03 1.20 17.51
C ILE A 89 8.00 2.52 16.73
N ALA A 90 8.53 3.57 17.35
CA ALA A 90 8.67 4.88 16.73
C ALA A 90 9.71 4.84 15.60
N GLU A 91 9.46 5.60 14.54
CA GLU A 91 10.31 5.69 13.34
C GLU A 91 11.80 5.90 13.68
N TRP A 92 12.10 6.84 14.57
CA TRP A 92 13.47 7.19 14.97
C TRP A 92 14.21 6.09 15.75
N ARG A 93 13.51 5.07 16.25
CA ARG A 93 14.11 3.90 16.94
C ARG A 93 14.47 2.77 15.98
N THR A 94 14.17 2.94 14.69
CA THR A 94 14.41 1.93 13.66
C THR A 94 15.39 2.47 12.63
N GLU A 95 16.56 1.85 12.53
CA GLU A 95 17.64 2.26 11.60
C GLU A 95 17.23 2.20 10.11
N GLN A 96 16.17 1.45 9.80
CA GLN A 96 15.65 1.28 8.43
C GLN A 96 14.44 2.17 8.10
N SER A 97 13.91 2.94 9.06
CA SER A 97 12.77 3.80 8.79
C SER A 97 13.21 5.10 8.14
N SER A 98 13.30 5.04 6.82
CA SER A 98 13.42 6.22 5.99
C SER A 98 12.11 7.01 6.05
N SER A 99 12.16 8.22 6.61
CA SER A 99 11.09 9.24 6.52
C SER A 99 10.73 9.65 5.09
N ARG A 100 11.47 9.12 4.11
CA ARG A 100 11.22 9.22 2.68
C ARG A 100 10.53 7.97 2.13
N CYS A 101 9.46 7.51 2.79
CA CYS A 101 8.57 6.47 2.24
C CYS A 101 8.01 6.86 0.85
N TYR A 102 8.01 8.14 0.48
CA TYR A 102 7.57 8.63 -0.83
C TYR A 102 8.65 8.62 -1.91
N ARG A 103 9.92 8.29 -1.60
CA ARG A 103 11.01 8.17 -2.58
C ARG A 103 11.66 6.78 -2.55
N LEU A 104 10.92 5.72 -2.24
CA LEU A 104 11.48 4.37 -2.15
C LEU A 104 12.35 4.05 -3.39
N GLY A 105 13.66 4.02 -3.18
CA GLY A 105 14.68 3.77 -4.22
C GLY A 105 14.97 4.92 -5.20
N ASP A 106 14.37 6.11 -5.07
CA ASP A 106 14.49 7.23 -6.03
C ASP A 106 14.06 6.92 -7.49
N PHE A 107 13.60 5.70 -7.79
CA PHE A 107 13.20 5.24 -9.13
C PHE A 107 11.77 5.63 -9.53
N VAL A 108 10.92 5.94 -8.54
CA VAL A 108 9.50 6.25 -8.74
C VAL A 108 9.22 7.68 -8.30
N PRO A 109 8.58 8.52 -9.14
CA PRO A 109 8.17 9.86 -8.72
C PRO A 109 7.14 9.75 -7.61
N GLY A 110 7.37 10.44 -6.50
CA GLY A 110 6.46 10.44 -5.36
C GLY A 110 6.27 11.82 -4.75
N VAL A 111 5.07 12.06 -4.25
CA VAL A 111 4.65 13.33 -3.64
C VAL A 111 4.39 13.11 -2.17
N LYS A 112 4.94 13.97 -1.31
CA LYS A 112 4.61 14.00 0.12
C LYS A 112 3.46 14.97 0.34
N VAL A 113 2.34 14.46 0.86
CA VAL A 113 1.16 15.26 1.20
C VAL A 113 1.01 15.32 2.71
N ARG A 114 0.79 16.52 3.27
CA ARG A 114 0.54 16.70 4.70
C ARG A 114 -0.97 16.61 4.97
N ILE A 115 -1.42 15.48 5.49
CA ILE A 115 -2.81 15.26 5.90
C ILE A 115 -3.03 15.96 7.26
N SER A 116 -3.24 17.27 7.21
CA SER A 116 -3.68 18.08 8.38
C SER A 116 -5.00 18.79 8.13
N TRP A 117 -5.48 18.72 6.89
CA TRP A 117 -6.74 19.30 6.43
C TRP A 117 -7.43 18.24 5.56
N PHE A 118 -8.74 18.16 5.64
CA PHE A 118 -9.58 17.22 4.87
C PHE A 118 -9.25 17.36 3.37
N VAL A 119 -8.79 16.29 2.73
CA VAL A 119 -8.59 16.26 1.27
C VAL A 119 -9.79 15.54 0.68
N GLU A 120 -10.71 16.31 0.10
CA GLU A 120 -11.85 15.78 -0.66
C GLU A 120 -11.35 15.40 -2.06
N ILE A 121 -11.35 14.11 -2.38
CA ILE A 121 -11.11 13.61 -3.74
C ILE A 121 -12.51 13.43 -4.36
N ARG A 122 -12.85 14.29 -5.32
CA ARG A 122 -14.06 14.15 -6.16
C ARG A 122 -13.77 13.38 -7.43
#